data_AF-A0A9P5PSJ2-F1
#
_entry.id   AF-A0A9P5PSJ2-F1
#
_cell.length_a   1.000
_cell.length_b   1.000
_cell.length_c   1.000
_cell.angle_alpha   90.00
_cell.angle_beta   90.00
_cell.angle_gamma   90.00
#
_symmetry.space_group_name_H-M   'P 1'
#
loop_
_entity.id
_entity.type
_entity.pdbx_description
1 polymer ?
#
loop_
_entity_poly.entity_id
_entity_poly.type
_entity_poly.pdbx_seq_one_letter_code
_entity_poly.pdbx_strand_id
1 'polypeptide(L)'
;MPYYVLGNACLGAWATAYWYNHISLAQIILFVAIASQLCPIWFTLKNAAREQKNTRADGWTTMIVAKVLLGTLVMYLWKTWGAIDVQTPVPPSIPQKVHSGIVFVFYTITSGPDPTLGLVLIYVLLTLWLGPYQNAGWHNFFIIQSLILAVLLILERLLSRLNLNTDNQTSTSDIPNEPDIGYGYGYEDSFTSPTPRRSRDSNSSACGHTDG
;
A
#
# COMPACT_ATOMS: atom_id res chain seq x y z
N MET A 1 -7.48 7.62 10.66
CA MET A 1 -8.85 7.31 11.10
C MET A 1 -9.96 7.79 10.14
N PRO A 2 -10.03 9.05 9.68
CA PRO A 2 -11.18 9.52 8.88
C PRO A 2 -11.38 8.74 7.57
N TYR A 3 -10.29 8.34 6.91
CA TYR A 3 -10.34 7.54 5.67
C TYR A 3 -10.98 6.16 5.86
N TYR A 4 -10.82 5.51 7.02
CA TYR A 4 -11.47 4.21 7.27
C TYR A 4 -12.98 4.37 7.44
N VAL A 5 -13.42 5.39 8.17
CA VAL A 5 -14.85 5.67 8.36
C VAL A 5 -15.49 5.96 7.00
N LEU A 6 -14.83 6.78 6.17
CA LEU A 6 -15.31 7.07 4.82
C LEU A 6 -15.38 5.81 3.94
N GLY A 7 -14.34 4.97 3.95
CA GLY A 7 -14.32 3.72 3.18
C GLY A 7 -15.46 2.77 3.58
N ASN A 8 -15.70 2.60 4.87
CA ASN A 8 -16.80 1.76 5.37
C ASN A 8 -18.17 2.36 5.06
N ALA A 9 -18.33 3.68 5.19
CA ALA A 9 -19.57 4.37 4.81
C ALA A 9 -19.87 4.18 3.31
N CYS A 10 -18.85 4.30 2.45
CA CYS A 10 -18.99 4.05 1.02
C CYS A 10 -19.35 2.58 0.73
N LEU A 11 -18.81 1.60 1.47
CA LEU A 11 -19.20 0.20 1.34
C LEU A 11 -20.67 -0.02 1.70
N GLY A 12 -21.16 0.60 2.78
CA GLY A 12 -22.57 0.56 3.15
C GLY A 12 -23.48 1.19 2.09
N ALA A 13 -23.08 2.36 1.58
CA ALA A 13 -23.80 3.04 0.50
C ALA A 13 -23.80 2.22 -0.79
N TRP A 14 -22.67 1.60 -1.14
CA TRP A 14 -22.56 0.68 -2.28
C TRP A 14 -23.50 -0.52 -2.10
N ALA A 15 -23.48 -1.18 -0.95
CA ALA A 15 -24.32 -2.35 -0.69
C ALA A 15 -25.82 -2.00 -0.83
N THR A 16 -26.21 -0.84 -0.33
CA THR A 16 -27.58 -0.31 -0.45
C THR A 16 -27.92 -0.05 -1.91
N ALA A 17 -27.09 0.68 -2.66
CA ALA A 17 -27.31 0.97 -4.07
C ALA A 17 -27.37 -0.30 -4.92
N TYR A 18 -26.51 -1.28 -4.63
CA TYR A 18 -26.48 -2.58 -5.29
C TYR A 18 -27.77 -3.38 -5.02
N TRP A 19 -28.26 -3.38 -3.78
CA TRP A 19 -29.51 -4.05 -3.41
C TRP A 19 -30.73 -3.49 -4.16
N TYR A 20 -30.78 -2.18 -4.37
CA TYR A 20 -31.83 -1.52 -5.16
C TYR A 20 -31.60 -1.55 -6.68
N ASN A 21 -30.63 -2.34 -7.17
CA ASN A 21 -30.26 -2.44 -8.59
C ASN A 21 -29.80 -1.12 -9.24
N HIS A 22 -29.34 -0.14 -8.46
CA HIS A 22 -28.74 1.10 -8.98
C HIS A 22 -27.25 0.90 -9.30
N ILE A 23 -26.95 0.08 -10.31
CA ILE A 23 -25.58 -0.37 -10.61
C ILE A 23 -24.63 0.78 -10.95
N SER A 24 -25.05 1.76 -11.73
CA SER A 24 -24.22 2.92 -12.07
C SER A 24 -23.86 3.77 -10.84
N LEU A 25 -24.82 3.95 -9.92
CA LEU A 25 -24.59 4.65 -8.66
C LEU A 25 -23.60 3.88 -7.78
N ALA A 26 -23.78 2.55 -7.69
CA ALA A 26 -22.88 1.66 -6.97
C ALA A 26 -21.44 1.77 -7.50
N GLN A 27 -21.25 1.83 -8.82
CA GLN A 27 -19.92 2.04 -9.43
C GLN A 27 -19.32 3.40 -9.05
N ILE A 28 -20.07 4.49 -9.16
CA ILE A 28 -19.60 5.84 -8.81
C ILE A 28 -19.15 5.88 -7.34
N ILE A 29 -19.95 5.32 -6.43
CA ILE A 29 -19.62 5.24 -4.99
C ILE A 29 -18.29 4.50 -4.78
N LEU A 30 -18.09 3.37 -5.47
CA LEU A 30 -16.84 2.60 -5.37
C LEU A 30 -15.63 3.35 -5.96
N PHE A 31 -15.80 4.06 -7.07
CA PHE A 31 -14.73 4.90 -7.63
C PHE A 31 -14.31 6.00 -6.66
N VAL A 32 -15.27 6.69 -6.03
CA VAL A 32 -14.99 7.69 -4.99
C VAL A 32 -14.28 7.05 -3.79
N ALA A 33 -14.73 5.88 -3.36
CA ALA A 33 -14.10 5.15 -2.26
C ALA A 33 -12.63 4.79 -2.60
N ILE A 34 -12.38 4.22 -3.78
CA ILE A 34 -11.03 3.86 -4.24
C ILE A 34 -10.13 5.10 -4.32
N ALA A 35 -10.61 6.18 -4.93
CA ALA A 35 -9.87 7.44 -5.03
C ALA A 35 -9.53 8.00 -3.64
N SER A 36 -10.48 7.96 -2.71
CA SER A 36 -10.27 8.42 -1.34
C SER A 36 -9.25 7.59 -0.55
N GLN A 37 -9.13 6.28 -0.83
CA GLN A 37 -8.13 5.40 -0.21
C GLN A 37 -6.75 5.51 -0.87
N LEU A 38 -6.69 5.90 -2.14
CA LEU A 38 -5.41 6.16 -2.82
C LEU A 38 -4.69 7.40 -2.27
N CYS A 39 -5.44 8.43 -1.89
CA CYS A 39 -4.86 9.64 -1.28
C CYS A 39 -3.95 9.35 -0.07
N PRO A 40 -4.42 8.68 1.01
CA PRO A 40 -3.58 8.42 2.18
C PRO A 40 -2.42 7.47 1.88
N ILE A 41 -2.57 6.50 0.96
CA ILE A 41 -1.46 5.64 0.53
C ILE A 41 -0.37 6.50 -0.12
N TRP A 42 -0.75 7.39 -1.03
CA TRP A 42 0.18 8.31 -1.69
C TRP A 42 0.90 9.24 -0.71
N PHE A 43 0.16 9.86 0.22
CA PHE A 43 0.77 10.71 1.25
C PHE A 43 1.72 9.95 2.16
N THR A 44 1.35 8.72 2.55
CA THR A 44 2.19 7.87 3.40
C THR A 44 3.47 7.46 2.69
N LEU A 45 3.39 7.08 1.41
CA LEU A 45 4.57 6.75 0.60
C LEU A 45 5.50 7.95 0.43
N LYS A 46 4.95 9.14 0.15
CA LYS A 46 5.72 10.37 0.02
C LYS A 46 6.43 10.74 1.32
N ASN A 47 5.78 10.55 2.47
CA ASN A 47 6.38 10.83 3.77
C ASN A 47 7.40 9.76 4.18
N ALA A 48 7.15 8.49 3.87
CA ALA A 48 8.08 7.39 4.12
C ALA A 48 9.41 7.56 3.37
N ALA A 49 9.37 8.12 2.15
CA ALA A 49 10.59 8.47 1.40
C ALA A 49 11.41 9.60 2.06
N ARG A 50 10.79 10.46 2.86
CA ARG A 50 11.45 11.58 3.56
C ARG A 50 11.97 11.20 4.94
N GLU A 51 11.23 10.37 5.68
CA GLU A 51 11.49 10.10 7.10
C GLU A 51 12.09 8.70 7.38
N GLN A 52 12.98 8.24 6.50
CA GLN A 52 13.56 6.90 6.54
C GLN A 52 14.31 6.55 7.86
N LYS A 53 14.50 7.50 8.79
CA LYS A 53 15.42 7.38 9.93
C LYS A 53 14.82 7.19 11.34
N ASN A 54 13.53 7.41 11.66
CA ASN A 54 13.13 7.34 13.09
C ASN A 54 11.72 6.86 13.51
N THR A 55 10.77 6.55 12.61
CA THR A 55 9.37 6.27 13.05
C THR A 55 8.69 5.18 12.21
N ARG A 56 9.26 3.97 12.21
CA ARG A 56 8.81 2.85 11.34
C ARG A 56 7.67 2.00 11.92
N ALA A 57 7.43 2.02 13.23
CA ALA A 57 6.55 1.04 13.88
C ALA A 57 5.05 1.38 13.79
N ASP A 58 4.65 2.64 13.98
CA ASP A 58 3.24 2.99 14.19
C ASP A 58 2.42 3.10 12.89
N GLY A 59 3.08 3.31 11.74
CA GLY A 59 2.40 3.50 10.45
C GLY A 59 2.09 2.21 9.68
N TRP A 60 2.78 1.10 9.98
CA TRP A 60 2.75 -0.10 9.13
C TRP A 60 1.39 -0.80 9.12
N THR A 61 0.75 -0.94 10.29
CA THR A 61 -0.57 -1.56 10.42
C THR A 61 -1.62 -0.79 9.62
N THR A 62 -1.62 0.55 9.73
CA THR A 62 -2.55 1.40 8.98
C THR A 62 -2.35 1.26 7.47
N MET A 63 -1.10 1.17 7.01
CA MET A 63 -0.81 0.95 5.60
C MET A 63 -1.37 -0.39 5.10
N ILE A 64 -1.19 -1.48 5.87
CA ILE A 64 -1.74 -2.79 5.50
C ILE A 64 -3.27 -2.75 5.43
N VAL A 65 -3.93 -2.20 6.46
CA VAL A 65 -5.40 -2.15 6.48
C VAL A 65 -5.92 -1.31 5.31
N ALA A 66 -5.24 -0.21 4.95
CA ALA A 66 -5.62 0.59 3.78
C ALA A 66 -5.44 -0.17 2.47
N LYS A 67 -4.34 -0.92 2.30
CA LYS A 67 -4.09 -1.77 1.11
C LYS A 67 -5.10 -2.91 0.98
N VAL A 68 -5.43 -3.58 2.10
CA VAL A 68 -6.45 -4.63 2.12
C VAL A 68 -7.81 -4.05 1.76
N LEU A 69 -8.19 -2.93 2.38
CA LEU A 69 -9.46 -2.24 2.07
C LEU A 69 -9.53 -1.81 0.60
N LEU A 70 -8.44 -1.30 0.04
CA LEU A 70 -8.35 -0.96 -1.39
C LEU A 70 -8.58 -2.19 -2.27
N GLY A 71 -7.94 -3.32 -1.94
CA GLY A 71 -8.18 -4.59 -2.65
C GLY A 71 -9.64 -5.05 -2.57
N THR A 72 -10.25 -4.96 -1.39
CA THR A 72 -11.67 -5.27 -1.19
C THR A 72 -12.58 -4.36 -2.04
N LEU A 73 -12.28 -3.06 -2.11
CA LEU A 73 -13.04 -2.12 -2.96
C LEU A 73 -12.89 -2.44 -4.44
N VAL A 74 -11.70 -2.80 -4.90
CA VAL A 74 -11.46 -3.26 -6.28
C VAL A 74 -12.23 -4.55 -6.57
N MET A 75 -12.26 -5.50 -5.63
CA MET A 75 -13.06 -6.71 -5.75
C MET A 75 -14.55 -6.39 -5.91
N TYR A 76 -15.11 -5.46 -5.11
CA TYR A 76 -16.50 -5.06 -5.23
C TYR A 76 -16.80 -4.27 -6.50
N LEU A 77 -15.86 -3.45 -6.98
CA LEU A 77 -15.98 -2.77 -8.26
C LEU A 77 -16.08 -3.79 -9.38
N TRP A 78 -15.25 -4.83 -9.31
CA TRP A 78 -15.26 -5.92 -10.27
C TRP A 78 -16.52 -6.77 -10.21
N LYS A 79 -17.00 -7.09 -9.00
CA LYS A 79 -18.28 -7.78 -8.79
C LYS A 79 -19.45 -6.98 -9.39
N THR A 80 -19.44 -5.67 -9.20
CA THR A 80 -20.47 -4.76 -9.73
C THR A 80 -20.45 -4.73 -11.26
N TRP A 81 -19.24 -4.74 -11.85
CA TRP A 81 -19.06 -4.90 -13.30
C TRP A 81 -19.58 -6.25 -13.81
N GLY A 82 -19.21 -7.36 -13.15
CA GLY A 82 -19.69 -8.69 -13.53
C GLY A 82 -21.21 -8.83 -13.47
N ALA A 83 -21.88 -8.11 -12.56
CA ALA A 83 -23.35 -8.11 -12.49
C ALA A 83 -24.01 -7.47 -13.73
N ILE A 84 -23.34 -6.51 -14.38
CA ILE A 84 -23.78 -5.96 -15.68
C ILE A 84 -23.65 -7.03 -16.76
N ASP A 85 -22.52 -7.73 -16.79
CA ASP A 85 -22.24 -8.76 -17.79
C ASP A 85 -23.17 -9.98 -17.68
N VAL A 86 -23.71 -10.32 -16.50
CA VAL A 86 -24.69 -11.41 -16.39
C VAL A 86 -25.96 -11.11 -17.21
N GLN A 87 -26.32 -9.84 -17.37
CA GLN A 87 -27.50 -9.44 -18.16
C GLN A 87 -27.22 -9.50 -19.67
N THR A 88 -25.96 -9.49 -20.08
CA THR A 88 -25.53 -9.57 -21.49
C THR A 88 -24.51 -10.68 -21.66
N PRO A 89 -24.86 -11.86 -22.21
CA PRO A 89 -23.96 -13.02 -22.35
C PRO A 89 -22.83 -12.82 -23.38
N VAL A 90 -22.46 -11.57 -23.66
CA VAL A 90 -21.36 -11.20 -24.54
C VAL A 90 -20.05 -11.39 -23.78
N PRO A 91 -19.10 -12.18 -24.32
CA PRO A 91 -17.79 -12.30 -23.71
C PRO A 91 -17.06 -10.95 -23.71
N PRO A 92 -16.20 -10.68 -22.71
CA PRO A 92 -15.45 -9.43 -22.66
C PRO A 92 -14.58 -9.23 -23.89
N SER A 93 -14.67 -8.03 -24.45
CA SER A 93 -13.86 -7.64 -25.61
C SER A 93 -12.37 -7.61 -25.24
N ILE A 94 -11.51 -7.87 -26.22
CA ILE A 94 -10.04 -7.80 -26.03
C ILE A 94 -9.61 -6.44 -25.45
N PRO A 95 -10.11 -5.28 -25.95
CA PRO A 95 -9.75 -3.98 -25.38
C PRO A 95 -10.12 -3.85 -23.91
N GLN A 96 -11.28 -4.36 -23.48
CA GLN A 96 -11.68 -4.34 -22.06
C GLN A 96 -10.72 -5.16 -21.21
N LYS A 97 -10.35 -6.38 -21.64
CA LYS A 97 -9.37 -7.22 -20.93
C LYS A 97 -8.02 -6.53 -20.79
N VAL A 98 -7.52 -5.96 -21.89
CA VAL A 98 -6.23 -5.25 -21.91
C VAL A 98 -6.27 -4.05 -20.97
N HIS A 99 -7.32 -3.22 -21.04
CA HIS A 99 -7.48 -2.06 -20.16
C HIS A 99 -7.50 -2.48 -18.67
N SER A 100 -8.23 -3.55 -18.36
CA SER A 100 -8.32 -4.10 -17.00
C SER A 100 -6.97 -4.61 -16.51
N GLY A 101 -6.24 -5.35 -17.35
CA GLY A 101 -4.93 -5.88 -17.02
C GLY A 101 -3.91 -4.77 -16.77
N ILE A 102 -3.95 -3.72 -17.59
CA ILE A 102 -3.11 -2.52 -17.42
C ILE A 102 -3.38 -1.87 -16.05
N VAL A 103 -4.64 -1.72 -15.65
CA VAL A 103 -5.00 -1.15 -14.35
C VAL A 103 -4.44 -1.99 -13.20
N PHE A 104 -4.57 -3.32 -13.24
CA PHE A 104 -4.02 -4.20 -12.20
C PHE A 104 -2.48 -4.14 -12.12
N VAL A 105 -1.80 -4.11 -13.27
CA VAL A 105 -0.34 -3.96 -13.34
C VAL A 105 0.09 -2.60 -12.77
N PHE A 106 -0.57 -1.51 -13.15
CA PHE A 106 -0.30 -0.19 -12.59
C PHE A 106 -0.52 -0.16 -11.08
N TYR A 107 -1.61 -0.72 -10.56
CA TYR A 107 -1.80 -0.80 -9.11
C TYR A 107 -0.68 -1.56 -8.40
N THR A 108 -0.16 -2.62 -9.03
CA THR A 108 0.93 -3.41 -8.46
C THR A 108 2.23 -2.60 -8.43
N ILE A 109 2.60 -1.99 -9.57
CA ILE A 109 3.84 -1.20 -9.70
C ILE A 109 3.80 0.07 -8.82
N THR A 110 2.65 0.73 -8.73
CA THR A 110 2.49 1.97 -7.94
C THR A 110 2.45 1.72 -6.44
N SER A 111 2.38 0.46 -5.99
CA SER A 111 2.33 0.12 -4.56
C SER A 111 3.66 0.31 -3.81
N GLY A 112 4.73 0.58 -4.56
CA GLY A 112 6.08 0.76 -4.04
C GLY A 112 6.77 -0.57 -3.73
N PRO A 113 7.89 -0.56 -3.01
CA PRO A 113 8.71 -1.76 -2.73
C PRO A 113 8.03 -2.78 -1.79
N ASP A 114 6.80 -2.52 -1.36
CA ASP A 114 6.04 -3.40 -0.48
C ASP A 114 5.08 -4.27 -1.31
N PRO A 115 5.35 -5.58 -1.44
CA PRO A 115 4.59 -6.50 -2.28
C PRO A 115 3.16 -6.77 -1.77
N THR A 116 2.80 -6.26 -0.59
CA THR A 116 1.51 -6.53 0.05
C THR A 116 0.31 -6.20 -0.85
N LEU A 117 0.34 -5.06 -1.57
CA LEU A 117 -0.79 -4.72 -2.44
C LEU A 117 -0.90 -5.69 -3.62
N GLY A 118 0.23 -6.06 -4.24
CA GLY A 118 0.24 -7.05 -5.31
C GLY A 118 -0.30 -8.41 -4.84
N LEU A 119 0.06 -8.86 -3.64
CA LEU A 119 -0.47 -10.09 -3.05
C LEU A 119 -1.98 -10.00 -2.80
N VAL A 120 -2.47 -8.87 -2.30
CA VAL A 120 -3.91 -8.62 -2.12
C VAL A 120 -4.62 -8.65 -3.48
N LEU A 121 -4.06 -8.08 -4.54
CA LEU A 121 -4.64 -8.11 -5.88
C LEU A 121 -4.67 -9.52 -6.48
N ILE A 122 -3.61 -10.31 -6.29
CA ILE A 122 -3.58 -11.74 -6.66
C ILE A 122 -4.71 -12.49 -5.94
N TYR A 123 -4.86 -12.28 -4.64
CA TYR A 123 -5.94 -12.88 -3.86
C TYR A 123 -7.33 -12.46 -4.38
N VAL A 124 -7.51 -11.19 -4.72
CA VAL A 124 -8.75 -10.68 -5.32
C VAL A 124 -9.03 -11.34 -6.68
N LEU A 125 -8.02 -11.45 -7.55
CA LEU A 125 -8.16 -12.10 -8.86
C LEU A 125 -8.51 -13.59 -8.74
N LEU A 126 -7.89 -14.30 -7.78
CA LEU A 126 -8.21 -15.70 -7.49
C LEU A 126 -9.63 -15.85 -6.91
N THR A 127 -10.05 -14.92 -6.05
CA THR A 127 -11.42 -14.89 -5.51
C THR A 127 -12.43 -14.64 -6.62
N LEU A 128 -12.12 -13.74 -7.55
CA LEU A 128 -12.93 -13.51 -8.75
C LEU A 128 -12.97 -14.75 -9.63
N TRP A 129 -11.84 -15.43 -9.84
CA TRP A 129 -11.78 -16.67 -10.60
C TRP A 129 -12.61 -17.81 -9.98
N LEU A 130 -12.71 -17.89 -8.65
CA LEU A 130 -13.57 -18.86 -7.96
C LEU A 130 -15.04 -18.43 -7.88
N GLY A 131 -15.34 -17.16 -8.21
CA GLY A 131 -16.66 -16.58 -8.05
C GLY A 131 -17.69 -17.21 -8.98
N PRO A 132 -18.93 -17.45 -8.52
CA PRO A 132 -19.99 -17.92 -9.39
C PRO A 132 -20.42 -16.80 -10.35
N TYR A 133 -20.96 -17.18 -11.51
CA TYR A 133 -21.55 -16.28 -12.53
C TYR A 133 -20.56 -15.45 -13.34
N GLN A 134 -19.53 -16.08 -13.90
CA GLN A 134 -18.64 -15.44 -14.86
C GLN A 134 -18.61 -16.17 -16.20
N ASN A 135 -18.54 -15.38 -17.28
CA ASN A 135 -18.25 -15.91 -18.60
C ASN A 135 -16.87 -16.58 -18.60
N ALA A 136 -16.72 -17.69 -19.32
CA ALA A 136 -15.45 -18.42 -19.41
C ALA A 136 -14.26 -17.53 -19.84
N GLY A 137 -14.53 -16.50 -20.64
CA GLY A 137 -13.55 -15.50 -21.06
C GLY A 137 -12.96 -14.66 -19.92
N TRP A 138 -13.72 -14.44 -18.84
CA TRP A 138 -13.29 -13.74 -17.63
C TRP A 138 -12.47 -14.67 -16.71
N HIS A 139 -12.89 -15.92 -16.53
CA HIS A 139 -12.12 -16.90 -15.76
C HIS A 139 -10.68 -17.03 -16.28
N ASN A 140 -10.52 -17.25 -17.59
CA ASN A 140 -9.19 -17.35 -18.19
C ASN A 140 -8.38 -16.06 -18.04
N PHE A 141 -9.05 -14.91 -18.09
CA PHE A 141 -8.37 -13.63 -17.89
C PHE A 141 -7.86 -13.48 -16.45
N PHE A 142 -8.65 -13.78 -15.43
CA PHE A 142 -8.22 -13.61 -14.03
C PHE A 142 -7.07 -14.54 -13.65
N ILE A 143 -7.08 -15.79 -14.11
CA ILE A 143 -5.98 -16.72 -13.81
C ILE A 143 -4.68 -16.30 -14.49
N ILE A 144 -4.75 -15.89 -15.77
CA ILE A 144 -3.57 -15.39 -16.51
C ILE A 144 -3.05 -14.10 -15.85
N GLN A 145 -3.93 -13.17 -15.52
CA GLN A 145 -3.56 -11.91 -14.88
C GLN A 145 -2.95 -12.16 -13.50
N SER A 146 -3.50 -13.08 -12.71
CA SER A 146 -2.95 -13.47 -11.41
C SER A 146 -1.54 -14.04 -11.55
N LEU A 147 -1.30 -14.87 -12.56
CA LEU A 147 0.03 -15.43 -12.84
C LEU A 147 1.01 -14.34 -13.26
N ILE A 148 0.60 -13.39 -14.11
CA ILE A 148 1.43 -12.24 -14.50
C ILE A 148 1.83 -11.42 -13.27
N LEU A 149 0.87 -11.09 -12.38
CA LEU A 149 1.18 -10.35 -11.15
C LEU A 149 2.11 -11.14 -10.23
N ALA A 150 1.93 -12.46 -10.10
CA ALA A 150 2.80 -13.30 -9.29
C ALA A 150 4.25 -13.30 -9.82
N VAL A 151 4.42 -13.44 -11.14
CA VAL A 151 5.75 -13.37 -11.78
C VAL A 151 6.38 -11.99 -11.56
N LEU A 152 5.62 -10.90 -11.72
CA LEU A 152 6.11 -9.54 -11.47
C LEU A 152 6.62 -9.38 -10.02
N LEU A 153 5.88 -9.86 -9.03
CA LEU A 153 6.32 -9.80 -7.62
C LEU A 153 7.59 -10.63 -7.36
N ILE A 154 7.71 -11.80 -7.98
CA ILE A 154 8.91 -12.64 -7.86
C ILE A 154 10.10 -11.91 -8.50
N LEU A 155 9.94 -11.36 -9.70
CA LEU A 155 10.99 -10.61 -10.39
C LEU A 155 11.43 -9.38 -9.60
N GLU A 156 10.49 -8.59 -9.08
CA GLU A 156 10.80 -7.43 -8.23
C GLU A 156 11.58 -7.83 -6.98
N ARG A 157 11.19 -8.95 -6.35
CA ARG A 157 11.90 -9.48 -5.18
C ARG A 157 13.31 -9.96 -5.52
N LEU A 158 13.49 -10.60 -6.67
CA LEU A 158 14.80 -11.05 -7.14
C LEU A 158 15.71 -9.87 -7.48
N LEU A 159 15.21 -8.89 -8.24
CA LEU A 159 15.94 -7.68 -8.58
C LEU A 159 16.35 -6.89 -7.33
N SER A 160 15.46 -6.77 -6.35
CA SER A 160 15.76 -6.12 -5.07
C SER A 160 16.89 -6.82 -4.31
N ARG A 161 16.95 -8.16 -4.36
CA ARG A 161 18.03 -8.93 -3.73
C ARG A 161 19.36 -8.78 -4.47
N LEU A 162 19.31 -8.76 -5.81
CA LEU A 162 20.52 -8.60 -6.63
C LEU A 162 21.16 -7.23 -6.40
N ASN A 163 20.38 -6.15 -6.33
CA ASN A 163 20.90 -4.81 -6.09
C ASN A 163 21.58 -4.68 -4.71
N LEU A 164 21.03 -5.29 -3.66
CA LEU A 164 21.64 -5.28 -2.32
C LEU A 164 23.00 -5.98 -2.27
N ASN A 165 23.21 -7.02 -3.08
CA ASN A 165 24.49 -7.72 -3.15
C ASN A 165 25.57 -6.86 -3.82
N THR A 166 25.20 -6.01 -4.77
CA THR A 166 26.11 -5.09 -5.45
C THR A 166 26.62 -4.01 -4.49
N ASP A 167 25.74 -3.39 -3.70
CA ASP A 167 26.11 -2.32 -2.76
C ASP A 167 27.06 -2.80 -1.65
N ASN A 168 26.88 -4.04 -1.18
CA ASN A 168 27.75 -4.63 -0.16
C ASN A 168 29.18 -4.89 -0.67
N GLN A 169 29.36 -5.16 -1.96
CA GLN A 169 30.68 -5.40 -2.54
C GLN A 169 31.48 -4.10 -2.68
N THR A 170 30.85 -3.01 -3.11
CA THR A 170 31.53 -1.70 -3.27
C THR A 170 32.01 -1.14 -1.93
N SER A 171 31.30 -1.41 -0.83
CA SER A 171 31.71 -0.92 0.50
C SER A 171 32.96 -1.63 1.06
N THR A 172 33.39 -2.75 0.48
CA THR A 172 34.50 -3.57 1.01
C THR A 172 35.83 -3.32 0.25
N SER A 173 35.81 -2.74 -0.95
CA SER A 173 37.02 -2.58 -1.78
C SER A 173 37.83 -1.31 -1.54
N ASP A 174 37.28 -0.33 -0.83
CA ASP A 174 37.84 1.04 -0.77
C ASP A 174 38.37 1.42 0.62
N ILE A 175 38.96 0.46 1.35
CA ILE A 175 39.99 0.79 2.34
C ILE A 175 41.33 0.64 1.63
N PRO A 176 41.83 1.66 0.91
CA PRO A 176 43.27 1.71 0.64
C PRO A 176 43.95 1.64 2.00
N ASN A 177 44.93 0.74 2.15
CA ASN A 177 45.82 0.72 3.30
C ASN A 177 46.41 2.14 3.43
N GLU A 178 45.77 2.96 4.26
CA GLU A 178 46.29 4.27 4.62
C GLU A 178 47.59 3.98 5.35
N PRO A 179 48.76 4.37 4.79
CA PRO A 179 50.00 4.21 5.52
C PRO A 179 49.84 4.97 6.83
N ASP A 180 50.12 4.29 7.93
CA ASP A 180 50.08 4.78 9.29
C ASP A 180 51.15 5.87 9.46
N ILE A 181 50.87 7.07 8.95
CA ILE A 181 51.74 8.24 9.14
C ILE A 181 51.27 8.92 10.42
N GLY A 182 51.83 8.45 11.53
CA GLY A 182 51.66 9.04 12.85
C GLY A 182 52.10 10.50 12.86
N TYR A 183 51.14 11.41 12.66
CA TYR A 183 51.29 12.79 13.07
C TYR A 183 50.62 12.96 14.43
N GLY A 184 51.45 12.83 15.47
CA GLY A 184 51.13 13.34 16.78
C GLY A 184 50.99 14.85 16.71
N TYR A 185 49.75 15.33 16.70
CA TYR A 185 49.43 16.68 17.13
C TYR A 185 48.47 16.59 18.30
N GLY A 186 49.03 16.82 19.49
CA GLY A 186 48.26 17.19 20.66
C GLY A 186 47.61 18.54 20.38
N TYR A 187 46.28 18.54 20.35
CA TYR A 187 45.50 19.69 20.74
C TYR A 187 44.57 19.23 21.86
N GLU A 188 45.03 19.45 23.08
CA GLU A 188 44.14 19.80 24.17
C GLU A 188 43.36 21.04 23.70
N ASP A 189 42.04 20.97 23.66
CA ASP A 189 41.17 22.08 24.06
C ASP A 189 39.71 21.63 24.09
N SER A 190 39.32 21.10 25.25
CA SER A 190 38.30 21.68 26.11
C SER A 190 37.32 22.67 25.44
N PHE A 191 36.24 22.16 24.83
CA PHE A 191 34.99 22.92 24.77
C PHE A 191 33.80 22.01 25.06
N THR A 192 33.53 21.88 26.36
CA THR A 192 32.28 21.39 26.92
C THR A 192 31.14 22.32 26.48
N SER A 193 30.40 21.92 25.44
CA SER A 193 29.15 22.58 25.10
C SER A 193 28.07 22.16 26.12
N PRO A 194 27.45 23.11 26.83
CA PRO A 194 26.51 22.81 27.90
C PRO A 194 25.23 22.22 27.31
N THR A 195 24.94 20.98 27.71
CA THR A 195 23.65 20.34 27.49
C THR A 195 22.58 21.14 28.22
N PRO A 196 21.52 21.65 27.55
CA PRO A 196 20.39 22.24 28.25
C PRO A 196 19.61 21.11 28.92
N ARG A 197 19.83 20.97 30.23
CA ARG A 197 19.05 20.10 31.11
C ARG A 197 17.65 20.72 31.23
N ARG A 198 16.73 20.33 30.35
CA ARG A 198 15.33 20.75 30.43
C ARG A 198 14.72 20.11 31.67
N SER A 199 14.52 20.92 32.72
CA SER A 199 13.79 20.52 33.92
C SER A 199 12.40 20.07 33.49
N ARG A 200 12.08 18.82 33.79
CA ARG A 200 10.74 18.30 33.71
C ARG A 200 10.09 18.66 35.03
N ASP A 201 9.55 19.87 35.08
CA ASP A 201 8.76 20.30 36.23
C ASP A 201 7.48 19.45 36.28
N SER A 202 7.42 18.75 37.39
CA SER A 202 6.29 18.04 37.96
C SER A 202 5.12 19.01 38.14
N ASN A 203 4.14 18.97 37.23
CA ASN A 203 2.79 19.44 37.53
C ASN A 203 1.94 18.26 37.98
N SER A 204 2.08 17.94 39.26
CA SER A 204 0.97 17.43 40.05
C SER A 204 -0.03 18.58 40.20
N SER A 205 -1.23 18.44 39.64
CA SER A 205 -2.39 19.15 40.16
C SER A 205 -3.54 18.17 40.28
N ALA A 206 -3.80 17.88 41.55
CA ALA A 206 -5.00 17.33 42.10
C ALA A 206 -6.17 18.33 41.99
N CYS A 207 -7.36 17.85 42.35
CA CYS A 207 -8.66 18.54 42.46
C CYS A 207 -9.46 18.62 41.14
N GLY A 208 -10.74 18.27 41.08
CA GLY A 208 -11.73 18.24 42.13
C GLY A 208 -12.80 17.16 41.92
N HIS A 209 -13.13 16.54 43.04
CA HIS A 209 -14.38 15.90 43.37
C HIS A 209 -15.46 16.98 43.45
N THR A 210 -16.57 16.82 42.74
CA THR A 210 -17.83 17.49 43.08
C THR A 210 -18.96 16.49 42.89
N ASP A 211 -19.51 16.07 44.03
CA ASP A 211 -20.82 15.45 44.16
C ASP A 211 -21.90 16.46 43.78
N GLY A 212 -22.96 15.94 43.18
CA GLY A 212 -24.23 16.59 42.89
C GLY A 212 -25.23 15.55 42.44
#